data_AF-A0A1H1IKT7-F1
#
_entry.id   AF-A0A1H1IKT7-F1
#
_cell.length_a   1.000
_cell.length_b   1.000
_cell.length_c   1.000
_cell.angle_alpha   90.00
_cell.angle_beta   90.00
_cell.angle_gamma   90.00
#
_symmetry.space_group_name_H-M   'P 1'
#
loop_
_entity.id
_entity.type
_entity.pdbx_description
1 polymer ?
#
loop_
_entity_poly.entity_id
_entity_poly.type
_entity_poly.pdbx_seq_one_letter_code
_entity_poly.pdbx_strand_id
1 'polypeptide(L)' 'MTANCSRRVLRPVLAAFLLCAGNSAAEDAPLPPNTVPCDAFIRREDGTWFAKRSVRFDIGNSKGVTLESAL' A
#
# COMPACT_ATOMS: atom_id res chain seq x y z
N MET A 1 -12.61 65.51 -10.15
CA MET A 1 -12.87 64.72 -8.93
C MET A 1 -11.75 63.70 -8.80
N THR A 2 -10.92 63.81 -7.77
CA THR A 2 -9.73 62.97 -7.56
C THR A 2 -10.11 61.68 -6.84
N ALA A 3 -9.80 60.52 -7.42
CA ALA A 3 -9.69 59.26 -6.71
C ALA A 3 -8.28 58.70 -6.95
N ASN A 4 -7.51 58.69 -5.87
CA ASN A 4 -6.11 58.30 -5.81
C ASN A 4 -6.06 56.84 -5.37
N CYS A 5 -5.81 55.91 -6.28
CA CYS A 5 -5.52 54.51 -5.94
C CYS A 5 -4.05 54.25 -6.25
N SER A 6 -3.22 54.39 -5.22
CA SER A 6 -1.79 54.13 -5.23
C SER A 6 -1.45 52.79 -5.87
N ARG A 7 -0.68 52.88 -6.95
CA ARG A 7 -0.07 51.76 -7.69
C ARG A 7 1.04 51.14 -6.84
N ARG A 8 0.74 50.06 -6.10
CA ARG A 8 1.79 49.16 -5.55
C ARG A 8 1.88 47.93 -6.43
N VAL A 9 2.93 47.91 -7.24
CA VAL A 9 3.36 46.79 -8.06
C VAL A 9 3.91 45.71 -7.12
N LEU A 10 3.21 44.60 -6.90
CA LEU A 10 3.80 43.42 -6.25
C LEU A 10 3.20 42.11 -6.79
N ARG A 11 4.07 41.44 -7.58
CA ARG A 11 4.24 40.00 -7.77
C ARG A 11 3.20 39.23 -8.61
N PRO A 12 3.58 38.75 -9.82
CA PRO A 12 2.89 37.68 -10.49
C PRO A 12 3.41 36.35 -9.93
N VAL A 13 2.74 35.78 -8.93
CA VAL A 13 2.99 34.38 -8.54
C VAL A 13 1.65 33.72 -8.29
N LEU A 14 0.86 33.56 -9.35
CA LEU A 14 -0.37 32.78 -9.28
C LEU A 14 -0.67 32.16 -10.65
N ALA A 15 0.21 31.28 -11.12
CA ALA A 15 -0.04 30.50 -12.33
C ALA A 15 0.75 29.18 -12.31
N ALA A 16 0.45 28.27 -11.37
CA ALA A 16 0.82 26.85 -11.47
C ALA A 16 0.22 26.03 -10.30
N PHE A 17 -1.11 25.90 -10.21
CA PHE A 17 -1.72 24.93 -9.28
C PHE A 17 -2.98 24.26 -9.86
N LEU A 18 -3.02 24.05 -11.18
CA LEU A 18 -4.18 23.45 -11.88
C LEU A 18 -3.83 22.15 -12.65
N LEU A 19 -2.90 21.33 -12.15
CA LEU A 19 -2.48 20.10 -12.85
C LEU A 19 -2.56 18.80 -12.04
N CYS A 20 -3.18 18.80 -10.85
CA CYS A 20 -3.34 17.58 -10.07
C CYS A 20 -4.81 17.25 -9.78
N ALA A 21 -5.70 17.44 -10.76
CA ALA A 21 -6.97 16.71 -10.80
C ALA A 21 -6.76 15.41 -11.60
N GLY A 22 -5.70 14.67 -11.27
CA GLY A 22 -5.62 13.28 -11.68
C GLY A 22 -6.69 12.55 -10.91
N ASN A 23 -7.64 11.92 -11.62
CA ASN A 23 -8.54 10.96 -11.00
C ASN A 23 -7.65 9.90 -10.34
N SER A 24 -7.43 10.02 -9.03
CA SER A 24 -6.95 8.93 -8.20
C SER A 24 -8.07 7.91 -8.14
N ALA A 25 -8.30 7.19 -9.23
CA ALA A 25 -8.91 5.88 -9.17
C ALA A 25 -7.93 5.08 -8.31
N ALA A 26 -8.24 4.96 -7.03
CA ALA A 26 -7.55 4.04 -6.16
C ALA A 26 -7.81 2.67 -6.76
N GLU A 27 -6.85 2.16 -7.54
CA GLU A 27 -6.87 0.80 -8.04
C GLU A 27 -7.13 -0.10 -6.83
N ASP A 28 -8.21 -0.89 -6.89
CA ASP A 28 -8.60 -1.79 -5.81
C ASP A 28 -7.54 -2.89 -5.74
N ALA A 29 -6.50 -2.65 -4.95
CA ALA A 29 -5.36 -3.55 -4.85
C ALA A 29 -5.84 -4.87 -4.27
N PRO A 30 -5.47 -6.01 -4.87
CA PRO A 30 -5.89 -7.31 -4.35
C PRO A 30 -5.42 -7.45 -2.91
N LEU A 31 -6.35 -7.89 -2.05
CA LEU A 31 -6.05 -8.11 -0.63
C LEU A 31 -4.92 -9.14 -0.50
N PRO A 32 -3.99 -8.93 0.44
CA PRO A 32 -2.95 -9.91 0.71
C PRO A 32 -3.59 -11.24 1.18
N PRO A 33 -2.97 -12.39 0.89
CA PRO A 33 -3.51 -13.69 1.27
C PRO A 33 -3.56 -13.81 2.80
N ASN A 34 -4.72 -14.19 3.34
CA ASN A 34 -4.95 -14.42 4.77
C ASN A 34 -5.03 -15.92 5.13
N THR A 35 -4.59 -16.79 4.22
CA THR A 35 -4.56 -18.25 4.39
C THR A 35 -3.19 -18.80 4.05
N VAL A 36 -2.91 -20.00 4.57
CA VAL A 36 -1.70 -20.76 4.25
C VAL A 36 -2.09 -21.86 3.26
N PRO A 37 -1.40 -21.97 2.11
CA PRO A 37 -1.75 -22.96 1.10
C PRO A 37 -1.37 -24.37 1.56
N CYS A 38 -2.22 -25.36 1.26
CA CYS A 38 -2.00 -26.75 1.71
C CYS A 38 -0.71 -27.36 1.13
N ASP A 39 -0.30 -26.93 -0.07
CA ASP A 39 0.92 -27.38 -0.74
C ASP A 39 2.21 -26.88 -0.08
N ALA A 40 2.11 -25.95 0.87
CA ALA A 40 3.23 -25.46 1.66
C ALA A 40 3.57 -26.38 2.84
N PHE A 41 2.77 -27.42 3.10
CA PHE A 41 3.04 -28.38 4.16
C PHE A 41 3.56 -29.71 3.60
N ILE A 42 4.48 -30.32 4.34
CA ILE A 42 4.95 -31.68 4.09
C ILE A 42 4.78 -32.50 5.36
N ARG A 43 4.35 -33.75 5.20
CA ARG A 43 4.24 -34.73 6.27
C ARG A 43 5.44 -35.66 6.22
N ARG A 44 6.13 -35.84 7.36
CA ARG A 44 7.20 -36.84 7.52
C ARG A 44 6.60 -38.21 7.82
N GLU A 45 7.43 -39.26 7.72
CA GLU A 45 7.04 -40.65 7.94
C GLU A 45 6.48 -40.90 9.35
N ASP A 46 6.99 -40.17 10.34
CA ASP A 46 6.54 -40.18 11.74
C ASP A 46 5.15 -39.55 11.95
N GLY A 47 4.57 -38.94 10.91
CA GLY A 47 3.29 -38.26 10.97
C GLY A 47 3.36 -36.76 11.30
N THR A 48 4.54 -36.23 11.59
CA THR A 48 4.73 -34.82 11.92
C THR A 48 4.64 -33.95 10.65
N TRP A 49 3.96 -32.81 10.76
CA TRP A 49 3.81 -31.84 9.66
C TRP A 49 4.78 -30.67 9.82
N PHE A 50 5.38 -30.24 8.71
CA PHE A 50 6.31 -29.12 8.66
C PHE A 50 5.97 -28.20 7.49
N ALA A 51 6.35 -26.93 7.62
CA ALA A 51 6.33 -25.99 6.52
C ALA A 51 7.48 -26.30 5.55
N LYS A 52 7.12 -26.72 4.33
CA LYS A 52 8.04 -27.01 3.22
C LYS A 52 8.72 -25.75 2.68
N ARG A 53 8.07 -24.60 2.79
CA ARG A 53 8.57 -23.27 2.37
C ARG A 53 8.05 -22.21 3.31
N SER A 54 8.75 -21.07 3.41
CA SER A 54 8.24 -19.93 4.15
C SER A 54 7.00 -19.36 3.46
N VAL A 55 5.96 -19.06 4.24
CA VAL A 55 4.69 -18.48 3.73
C VAL A 55 4.37 -17.25 4.55
N ARG A 56 4.17 -16.11 3.86
CA ARG A 56 3.67 -14.89 4.45
C ARG A 56 2.16 -14.80 4.24
N PHE A 57 1.43 -14.55 5.31
CA PHE A 57 -0.01 -14.36 5.28
C PHE A 57 -0.42 -13.21 6.19
N ASP A 58 -1.50 -12.53 5.83
CA ASP A 58 -2.10 -11.44 6.57
C ASP A 58 -2.97 -11.96 7.72
N ILE A 59 -2.88 -11.29 8.87
CA ILE A 59 -3.69 -11.57 10.07
C ILE A 59 -4.61 -10.39 10.44
N GLY A 60 -4.84 -9.47 9.49
CA GLY A 60 -5.60 -8.25 9.67
C GLY A 60 -4.79 -7.09 10.26
N ASN A 61 -5.41 -5.91 10.28
CA ASN A 61 -4.81 -4.66 10.79
C ASN A 61 -3.45 -4.33 10.15
N SER A 62 -3.31 -4.62 8.85
CA SER A 62 -2.07 -4.46 8.08
C SER A 62 -0.87 -5.22 8.66
N LYS A 63 -1.12 -6.31 9.40
CA LYS A 63 -0.08 -7.16 9.99
C LYS A 63 0.02 -8.45 9.20
N GLY A 64 1.23 -8.78 8.78
CA GLY A 64 1.55 -10.08 8.18
C GLY A 64 2.51 -10.89 9.04
N VAL A 65 2.23 -12.18 9.16
CA VAL A 65 3.09 -13.17 9.82
C VAL A 65 3.76 -14.04 8.76
N THR A 66 4.99 -14.45 9.03
CA THR A 66 5.69 -15.44 8.21
C THR A 66 5.77 -16.75 8.98
N LEU A 67 5.18 -17.81 8.42
CA LEU A 67 5.47 -19.17 8.84
C LEU A 67 6.78 -19.57 8.17
N GLU A 68 7.83 -19.83 8.95
CA GLU A 68 9.14 -20.18 8.41
C GLU A 68 9.24 -21.65 8.01
N SER A 69 10.08 -21.94 7.02
CA SER A 69 10.42 -23.31 6.68
C SER A 69 11.19 -24.00 7.80
N ALA A 70 10.89 -25.27 8.02
CA ALA A 70 11.55 -26.13 9.01
C ALA A 70 12.29 -27.31 8.35
N LEU A 71 12.61 -27.16 7.06
CA LEU A 71 13.42 -28.10 6.27
C LEU A 71 14.86 -27.59 6.14
#